data_AF-A0A933IF06-F1
#
_entry.id   AF-A0A933IF06-F1
#
_cell.length_a   1.000
_cell.length_b   1.000
_cell.length_c   1.000
_cell.angle_alpha   90.00
_cell.angle_beta   90.00
_cell.angle_gamma   90.00
#
_symmetry.space_group_name_H-M   'P 1'
#
loop_
_entity.id
_entity.type
_entity.pdbx_description
1 polymer ?
#
loop_
_entity_poly.entity_id
_entity_poly.type
_entity_poly.pdbx_seq_one_letter_code
_entity_poly.pdbx_strand_id
1 'polypeptide(L)' 'MGEPTIEHTAIGVKDHPAQQDLPGGYAGAILRVDLTSGRIWTQLWTPEEMRQYLGGTGLGARLLWE' A
#
# COMPACT_ATOMS: atom_id res chain seq x y z
N MET A 1 6.74 -31.26 -11.82
CA MET A 1 5.85 -30.28 -11.17
C MET A 1 6.79 -29.29 -10.50
N GLY A 2 7.17 -28.23 -11.21
CA GLY A 2 8.17 -27.27 -10.73
C GLY A 2 7.52 -26.34 -9.71
N GLU A 3 8.14 -26.16 -8.56
CA GLU A 3 7.71 -25.17 -7.57
C GLU A 3 7.70 -23.77 -8.24
N PRO A 4 6.65 -22.97 -8.07
CA PRO A 4 6.71 -21.58 -8.52
C PRO A 4 7.75 -20.85 -7.66
N THR A 5 8.89 -20.52 -8.24
CA THR A 5 9.88 -19.62 -7.66
C THR A 5 9.22 -18.26 -7.46
N ILE A 6 8.80 -17.97 -6.23
CA ILE A 6 8.40 -16.61 -5.85
C ILE A 6 9.69 -15.79 -5.78
N GLU A 7 9.91 -14.94 -6.77
CA GLU A 7 10.98 -13.93 -6.69
C GLU A 7 10.66 -12.99 -5.52
N HIS A 8 11.38 -13.15 -4.42
CA HIS A 8 11.41 -12.19 -3.32
C HIS A 8 12.11 -10.91 -3.83
N THR A 9 11.39 -10.08 -4.58
CA THR A 9 11.80 -8.69 -4.73
C THR A 9 11.74 -8.08 -3.34
N ALA A 10 12.91 -7.83 -2.76
CA ALA A 10 13.04 -7.10 -1.51
C ALA A 10 12.12 -5.88 -1.58
N ILE A 11 11.22 -5.76 -0.60
CA ILE A 11 10.36 -4.59 -0.42
C ILE A 11 11.30 -3.41 -0.19
N GLY A 12 11.72 -2.78 -1.28
CA GLY A 12 12.74 -1.74 -1.25
C GLY A 12 12.18 -0.57 -0.47
N VAL A 13 12.78 -0.28 0.68
CA VAL A 13 12.64 0.99 1.40
C VAL A 13 12.98 2.21 0.50
N LYS A 14 13.47 1.98 -0.73
CA LYS A 14 13.87 2.99 -1.71
C LYS A 14 12.71 3.78 -2.32
N ASP A 15 11.47 3.30 -2.24
CA ASP A 15 10.29 4.01 -2.77
C ASP A 15 9.44 4.69 -1.69
N HIS A 16 9.97 4.82 -0.46
CA HIS A 16 9.28 5.60 0.57
C HIS A 16 9.18 7.05 0.06
N PRO A 17 7.97 7.59 -0.17
CA PRO A 17 7.84 9.00 -0.50
C PRO A 17 8.55 9.79 0.59
N ALA A 18 9.47 10.66 0.19
CA ALA A 18 10.12 11.59 1.09
C ALA A 18 9.05 12.21 1.99
N GLN A 19 9.25 12.05 3.30
CA GLN A 19 8.30 12.31 4.37
C GLN A 19 7.66 13.70 4.24
N GLN A 20 6.54 13.78 3.53
CA GLN A 20 5.57 14.86 3.68
C GLN A 20 4.93 14.66 5.07
N ASP A 21 4.48 15.72 5.73
CA ASP A 21 3.89 15.68 7.08
C ASP A 21 2.75 14.64 7.17
N LEU A 22 3.12 13.40 7.51
CA LEU A 22 2.19 12.31 7.73
C LEU A 22 1.54 12.54 9.09
N PRO A 23 0.20 12.52 9.17
CA PRO A 23 -0.46 12.49 10.47
C PRO A 23 0.04 11.30 11.29
N GLY A 24 0.16 11.47 12.60
CA GLY A 24 0.56 10.37 13.49
C GLY A 24 -0.39 9.16 13.36
N GLY A 25 0.15 7.94 13.44
CA GLY A 25 -0.63 6.70 13.34
C GLY A 25 -0.80 6.15 11.92
N TYR A 26 -0.27 6.81 10.89
CA TYR A 26 -0.33 6.37 9.50
C TYR A 26 1.06 6.03 8.94
N ALA A 27 1.13 4.97 8.14
CA ALA A 27 2.36 4.58 7.45
C ALA A 27 2.58 5.32 6.11
N GLY A 28 1.61 6.11 5.63
CA GLY A 28 1.75 6.86 4.37
C GLY A 28 1.48 6.07 3.08
N ALA A 29 1.24 4.77 3.17
CA ALA A 29 1.19 3.90 2.00
C ALA A 29 0.26 2.69 2.18
N ILE A 30 -0.19 2.15 1.05
CA ILE A 30 -0.97 0.92 0.91
C ILE A 30 -0.14 -0.08 0.11
N LEU A 31 0.08 -1.27 0.67
CA LEU A 31 0.69 -2.38 -0.06
C LEU A 31 -0.35 -2.99 -1.01
N ARG A 32 -0.03 -3.05 -2.30
CA ARG A 32 -0.84 -3.70 -3.32
C ARG A 32 -0.16 -4.98 -3.77
N VAL A 33 -0.97 -6.03 -3.92
CA VAL A 33 -0.52 -7.36 -4.35
C VAL A 33 -1.49 -7.86 -5.40
N ASP A 34 -0.97 -8.18 -6.59
CA ASP A 34 -1.68 -8.96 -7.60
C ASP A 34 -1.25 -10.42 -7.47
N LEU A 35 -2.18 -11.26 -7.01
CA LEU A 35 -1.94 -12.69 -6.79
C LEU A 35 -1.91 -13.50 -8.09
N THR A 36 -2.33 -12.94 -9.22
CA THR A 36 -2.30 -13.62 -10.53
C THR A 36 -0.90 -13.56 -11.13
N SER A 37 -0.30 -12.35 -11.14
CA SER A 37 1.04 -12.13 -11.70
C SER A 37 2.17 -12.24 -10.67
N GLY A 38 1.84 -12.22 -9.38
CA GLY A 38 2.81 -12.10 -8.29
C GLY A 38 3.37 -10.68 -8.11
N ARG A 39 2.80 -9.67 -8.80
CA ARG A 39 3.28 -8.28 -8.72
C ARG A 39 2.96 -7.66 -7.37
N ILE A 40 3.96 -7.03 -6.77
CA ILE A 40 3.85 -6.29 -5.50
C ILE A 40 4.29 -4.85 -5.74
N TRP A 41 3.51 -3.87 -5.25
CA TRP A 41 3.90 -2.45 -5.33
C TRP A 41 3.29 -1.61 -4.22
N THR A 42 3.90 -0.46 -3.97
CA THR A 42 3.45 0.51 -2.99
C THR A 42 2.56 1.55 -3.67
N GLN A 43 1.37 1.80 -3.12
CA GLN A 43 0.53 2.93 -3.49
C GLN A 43 0.60 4.00 -2.40
N LEU A 44 0.83 5.26 -2.79
CA LEU A 44 0.80 6.39 -1.87
C LEU A 44 -0.61 6.61 -1.32
N TRP A 45 -0.69 6.92 -0.02
CA TRP A 45 -1.92 7.33 0.62
C TRP A 45 -1.73 8.75 1.15
N THR A 46 -2.53 9.69 0.65
CA THR A 46 -2.32 11.11 0.96
C THR A 46 -2.84 11.48 2.34
N PRO A 47 -2.23 12.47 3.02
CA PRO A 47 -2.76 12.99 4.29
C PRO A 47 -4.21 13.47 4.22
N GLU A 48 -4.66 13.94 3.05
CA GLU A 48 -6.04 14.38 2.82
C GLU A 48 -7.01 13.19 2.86
N GLU A 49 -6.70 12.12 2.13
CA GLU A 49 -7.49 10.89 2.17
C GLU A 49 -7.47 10.25 3.57
N MET A 50 -6.33 10.32 4.28
CA MET A 50 -6.26 9.83 5.67
C MET A 50 -7.22 10.58 6.58
N ARG A 51 -7.31 11.91 6.47
CA ARG A 51 -8.27 12.72 7.24
C ARG A 51 -9.71 12.40 6.86
N GLN A 52 -9.99 12.19 5.58
CA GLN A 52 -11.34 11.94 5.09
C GLN A 52 -11.85 10.54 5.47
N TYR A 53 -10.99 9.53 5.42
CA TYR A 53 -11.40 8.12 5.52
C TYR A 53 -10.88 7.40 6.76
N LEU A 54 -9.99 8.01 7.55
CA LEU A 54 -9.37 7.53 8.81
C LEU A 54 -8.55 6.24 8.72
N GLY A 55 -8.99 5.21 8.00
CA GLY A 55 -8.40 3.87 8.02
C GLY A 55 -9.43 2.80 8.31
N GLY A 56 -8.97 1.58 8.57
CA GLY A 56 -9.83 0.42 8.87
C GLY A 56 -10.99 0.30 7.89
N THR A 57 -12.22 0.31 8.42
CA THR A 57 -13.44 0.23 7.62
C THR A 57 -13.64 1.41 6.66
N GLY A 58 -13.26 2.64 7.04
CA GLY A 58 -13.44 3.82 6.19
C GLY A 58 -12.53 3.78 4.95
N LEU A 59 -11.25 3.43 5.13
CA LEU A 59 -10.35 3.16 4.01
C LEU A 59 -10.85 1.96 3.17
N GLY A 60 -11.27 0.88 3.82
CA GLY A 60 -11.77 -0.31 3.14
C GLY A 60 -12.99 -0.03 2.26
N ALA A 61 -13.95 0.74 2.74
CA ALA A 61 -15.14 1.12 1.98
C ALA A 61 -14.78 1.94 0.72
N ARG A 62 -13.85 2.89 0.83
CA ARG A 62 -13.37 3.66 -0.33
C ARG A 62 -12.71 2.77 -1.36
N LEU A 63 -11.80 1.89 -0.93
CA LEU A 63 -11.05 1.00 -1.83
C LEU A 63 -11.95 0.00 -2.57
N LEU A 64 -13.14 -0.31 -2.03
CA LEU A 64 -14.12 -1.19 -2.67
C LEU A 64 -15.08 -0.44 -3.60
N TRP A 65 -15.24 0.86 -3.39
CA TRP A 65 -16.13 1.71 -4.19
C TRP A 65 -15.46 2.20 -5.48
N GLU A 66 -14.19 2.57 -5.39
CA GLU A 66 -13.36 3.03 -6.52
C GLU A 66 -12.95 1.88 -7.46
#